data_AF-A0A8T4A8D9-F1
#
_entry.id   AF-A0A8T4A8D9-F1
#
_cell.length_a   1.000
_cell.length_b   1.000
_cell.length_c   1.000
_cell.angle_alpha   90.00
_cell.angle_beta   90.00
_cell.angle_gamma   90.00
#
_symmetry.space_group_name_H-M   'P 1'
#
loop_
_entity.id
_entity.type
_entity.pdbx_description
1 polymer ?
#
loop_
_entity_poly.entity_id
_entity_poly.type
_entity_poly.pdbx_seq_one_letter_code
_entity_poly.pdbx_strand_id
1 'polypeptide(L)'
;MQTKTIRFQRIEVENLSLKDGGNLKVFYSDGKDRMLTYPCKFLTPEDDASKILLQVKNAVKSQNSSVLSDNPLDCFVNILIEDDDGAEEKISNFIRGVKEKIHRVKYSRMASGYLDALNSLKGQKMQF
;
A
#
# COMPACT_ATOMS: atom_id res chain seq x y z
N MET A 1 -7.40 14.63 -23.16
CA MET A 1 -7.00 14.46 -21.75
C MET A 1 -7.80 13.30 -21.17
N GLN A 2 -7.17 12.14 -21.01
CA GLN A 2 -7.85 10.96 -20.44
C GLN A 2 -7.75 11.01 -18.91
N THR A 3 -8.87 10.80 -18.22
CA THR A 3 -8.90 10.65 -16.76
C THR A 3 -8.94 9.17 -16.42
N LYS A 4 -7.98 8.72 -15.61
CA LYS A 4 -7.91 7.37 -15.05
C LYS A 4 -8.27 7.43 -13.57
N THR A 5 -9.37 6.79 -13.22
CA THR A 5 -9.78 6.62 -11.82
C THR A 5 -9.11 5.39 -11.23
N ILE A 6 -8.51 5.53 -10.06
CA ILE A 6 -7.90 4.46 -9.29
C ILE A 6 -8.79 4.16 -8.09
N ARG A 7 -9.19 2.89 -7.96
CA ARG A 7 -9.91 2.38 -6.80
C ARG A 7 -9.02 1.43 -6.01
N PHE A 8 -8.75 1.73 -4.76
CA PHE A 8 -8.11 0.77 -3.87
C PHE A 8 -9.07 -0.37 -3.53
N GLN A 9 -8.56 -1.59 -3.48
CA GLN A 9 -9.34 -2.79 -3.20
C GLN A 9 -8.95 -3.40 -1.85
N ARG A 10 -7.65 -3.66 -1.66
CA ARG A 10 -7.12 -4.19 -0.39
C ARG A 10 -5.64 -3.91 -0.23
N ILE A 11 -5.17 -3.96 1.02
CA ILE A 11 -3.75 -4.00 1.37
C ILE A 11 -3.47 -5.19 2.25
N GLU A 12 -2.35 -5.88 2.01
CA GLU A 12 -1.93 -7.07 2.75
C GLU A 12 -0.46 -6.96 3.19
N VAL A 13 -0.17 -7.40 4.41
CA VAL A 13 1.21 -7.52 4.91
C VAL A 13 1.80 -8.86 4.48
N GLU A 14 2.92 -8.82 3.76
CA GLU A 14 3.70 -9.98 3.35
C GLU A 14 5.14 -9.88 3.86
N ASN A 15 5.80 -11.04 4.04
CA ASN A 15 7.24 -11.13 4.32
C ASN A 15 7.70 -10.28 5.51
N LEU A 16 6.86 -10.20 6.56
CA LEU A 16 7.16 -9.42 7.74
C LEU A 16 8.33 -10.02 8.54
N SER A 17 9.39 -9.23 8.70
CA SER A 17 10.49 -9.36 9.66
C SER A 17 10.33 -8.32 10.77
N LEU A 18 10.41 -8.74 12.02
CA LEU A 18 10.35 -7.81 13.15
C LEU A 18 11.57 -6.88 13.22
N LYS A 19 12.69 -7.23 12.57
CA LYS A 19 13.89 -6.40 12.54
C LYS A 19 13.91 -5.47 11.33
N ASP A 20 13.53 -6.00 10.16
CA ASP A 20 13.80 -5.35 8.88
C ASP A 20 12.57 -4.68 8.25
N GLY A 21 11.38 -4.88 8.84
CA GLY A 21 10.12 -4.47 8.25
C GLY A 21 9.51 -5.57 7.40
N GLY A 22 8.65 -5.22 6.46
CA GLY A 22 8.00 -6.18 5.58
C GLY A 22 7.55 -5.53 4.28
N ASN A 23 6.73 -6.24 3.53
CA ASN A 23 6.17 -5.74 2.28
C ASN A 23 4.67 -5.51 2.46
N LEU A 24 4.16 -4.43 1.88
CA LEU A 24 2.75 -4.17 1.71
C LEU A 24 2.38 -4.47 0.27
N LYS A 25 1.53 -5.48 0.06
CA LYS A 25 0.86 -5.71 -1.22
C LYS A 25 -0.34 -4.81 -1.29
N VAL A 26 -0.35 -3.92 -2.26
CA VAL A 26 -1.42 -2.95 -2.49
C VAL A 26 -2.14 -3.34 -3.75
N PHE A 27 -3.41 -3.69 -3.61
CA PHE A 27 -4.29 -4.10 -4.70
C PHE A 27 -5.22 -2.93 -5.04
N TYR A 28 -5.26 -2.58 -6.31
CA TYR A 28 -6.02 -1.45 -6.82
C TYR A 28 -6.51 -1.73 -8.24
N SER A 29 -7.52 -1.01 -8.69
CA SER A 29 -8.04 -1.10 -10.05
C SER A 29 -7.95 0.24 -10.75
N ASP A 30 -7.40 0.23 -11.97
CA ASP A 30 -7.40 1.36 -12.90
C ASP A 30 -8.30 1.09 -14.13
N GLY A 31 -9.30 0.23 -13.95
CA GLY A 31 -10.06 -0.44 -15.02
C GLY A 31 -9.54 -1.85 -15.33
N LYS A 32 -8.41 -2.24 -14.74
CA LYS A 32 -7.88 -3.61 -14.68
C LYS A 32 -7.40 -3.86 -13.25
N ASP A 33 -7.47 -5.09 -12.77
CA ASP A 33 -6.90 -5.43 -11.47
C ASP A 33 -5.38 -5.33 -11.50
N ARG A 34 -4.82 -4.55 -10.57
CA ARG A 34 -3.40 -4.28 -10.42
C ARG A 34 -2.94 -4.61 -9.01
N MET A 35 -1.65 -4.88 -8.91
CA MET A 35 -0.97 -5.08 -7.64
C MET A 35 0.38 -4.38 -7.71
N LEU A 36 0.76 -3.69 -6.64
CA LEU A 36 2.14 -3.30 -6.38
C LEU A 36 2.60 -3.81 -5.03
N THR A 37 3.91 -3.98 -4.89
CA THR A 37 4.54 -4.36 -3.63
C THR A 37 5.39 -3.19 -3.15
N TYR A 38 5.11 -2.69 -1.95
CA TYR A 38 5.82 -1.59 -1.33
C TYR A 38 6.59 -2.07 -0.10
N PRO A 39 7.93 -1.96 -0.06
CA PRO A 39 8.71 -2.28 1.13
C PRO A 39 8.44 -1.23 2.23
N CYS A 40 8.03 -1.68 3.41
CA CYS A 40 7.61 -0.83 4.52
C CYS A 40 8.32 -1.24 5.82
N LYS A 41 8.87 -0.24 6.51
CA LYS A 41 9.47 -0.45 7.85
C LYS A 41 8.47 -0.25 8.99
N PHE A 42 7.25 0.19 8.70
CA PHE A 42 6.19 0.46 9.69
C PHE A 42 6.63 1.47 10.77
N LEU A 43 7.45 2.47 10.39
CA LEU A 43 7.99 3.48 11.32
C LEU A 43 7.16 4.75 11.33
N THR A 44 6.86 5.28 10.14
CA THR A 44 6.09 6.51 9.93
C THR A 44 4.86 6.20 9.07
N PRO A 45 3.72 5.82 9.68
CA PRO A 45 2.51 5.40 8.96
C PRO A 45 2.01 6.39 7.92
N GLU A 46 2.07 7.68 8.25
CA GLU A 46 1.62 8.78 7.40
C GLU A 46 2.49 8.90 6.15
N ASP A 47 3.83 8.98 6.33
CA ASP A 47 4.76 9.04 5.19
C ASP A 47 4.65 7.80 4.30
N ASP A 48 4.50 6.61 4.90
CA ASP A 48 4.37 5.36 4.15
C ASP A 48 3.05 5.34 3.35
N ALA A 49 1.94 5.87 3.92
CA ALA A 49 0.68 6.01 3.20
C ALA A 49 0.81 6.95 1.99
N SER A 50 1.34 8.16 2.18
CA SER A 50 1.51 9.12 1.07
C SER A 50 2.43 8.56 -0.02
N LYS A 51 3.51 7.85 0.36
CA LYS A 51 4.42 7.19 -0.59
C LYS A 51 3.75 6.07 -1.36
N ILE A 52 2.90 5.26 -0.73
CA ILE A 52 2.11 4.24 -1.41
C ILE A 52 1.22 4.90 -2.46
N LEU A 53 0.44 5.93 -2.09
CA LEU A 53 -0.41 6.65 -3.03
C LEU A 53 0.39 7.20 -4.22
N LEU A 54 1.54 7.81 -3.96
CA LEU A 54 2.42 8.34 -4.99
C LEU A 54 2.95 7.23 -5.92
N GLN A 55 3.36 6.08 -5.36
CA GLN A 55 3.81 4.94 -6.17
C GLN A 55 2.70 4.36 -7.05
N VAL A 56 1.46 4.27 -6.54
CA VAL A 56 0.30 3.82 -7.33
C VAL A 56 0.04 4.82 -8.47
N LYS A 57 0.04 6.14 -8.18
CA LYS A 57 -0.10 7.20 -9.20
C LYS A 57 1.00 7.09 -10.26
N ASN A 58 2.26 6.91 -9.85
CA ASN A 58 3.38 6.79 -10.77
C ASN A 58 3.32 5.50 -11.62
N ALA A 59 2.91 4.38 -11.04
CA ALA A 59 2.75 3.11 -11.74
C ALA A 59 1.66 3.18 -12.81
N VAL A 60 0.54 3.85 -12.52
CA VAL A 60 -0.52 4.07 -13.52
C VAL A 60 -0.03 5.04 -14.60
N LYS A 61 0.66 6.13 -14.25
CA LYS A 61 1.24 7.08 -15.21
C LYS A 61 2.20 6.38 -16.19
N SER A 62 3.18 5.62 -15.69
CA SER A 62 4.20 4.97 -16.51
C SER A 62 3.63 3.94 -17.47
N GLN A 63 2.58 3.23 -17.07
CA GLN A 63 1.90 2.25 -17.93
C GLN A 63 1.15 2.91 -19.09
N ASN A 64 0.60 4.12 -18.87
CA ASN A 64 -0.13 4.84 -19.90
C ASN A 64 0.76 5.74 -20.78
N SER A 65 1.94 6.16 -20.30
CA SER A 65 2.92 6.92 -21.11
C SER A 65 3.64 6.08 -22.17
N SER A 66 3.54 4.74 -22.13
CA SER A 66 4.15 3.85 -23.12
C SER A 66 3.35 3.72 -24.43
N VAL A 67 2.12 4.22 -24.46
CA VAL A 67 1.31 4.31 -25.68
C VAL A 67 1.74 5.60 -26.40
N LEU A 68 2.79 5.50 -27.21
CA LEU A 68 3.21 6.53 -28.16
C LEU A 68 2.03 6.81 -29.12
N SER A 69 1.19 7.78 -28.80
CA SER A 69 0.41 8.47 -29.80
C SER A 69 1.21 9.66 -30.30
N ASP A 70 1.08 9.98 -31.59
CA ASP A 70 1.75 11.09 -32.29
C ASP A 70 1.44 12.50 -31.73
N ASN A 71 0.71 12.59 -30.61
CA ASN A 71 0.22 13.84 -30.05
C ASN A 71 0.79 14.06 -28.63
N PRO A 72 1.69 15.03 -28.41
CA PRO A 72 2.34 15.26 -27.11
C PRO A 72 1.36 15.65 -25.98
N LEU A 73 0.12 16.02 -26.34
CA LEU A 73 -0.97 16.33 -25.41
C LEU A 73 -1.73 15.07 -24.91
N ASP A 74 -1.60 13.92 -25.58
CA ASP A 74 -2.19 12.65 -25.13
C ASP A 74 -1.42 12.03 -23.95
N CYS A 75 -0.17 12.46 -23.73
CA CYS A 75 0.65 12.04 -22.59
C CYS A 75 0.12 12.56 -21.23
N PHE A 76 -0.82 13.52 -21.23
CA PHE A 76 -1.41 14.05 -20.00
C PHE A 76 -2.61 13.20 -19.57
N VAL A 77 -2.30 12.11 -18.85
CA VAL A 77 -3.29 11.32 -18.12
C VAL A 77 -3.51 11.94 -16.75
N ASN A 78 -4.73 12.42 -16.50
CA ASN A 78 -5.12 12.84 -15.16
C ASN A 78 -5.40 11.59 -14.32
N ILE A 79 -4.76 11.47 -13.16
CA ILE A 79 -4.98 10.35 -12.24
C ILE A 79 -5.81 10.85 -11.07
N LEU A 80 -7.01 10.30 -10.96
CA LEU A 80 -7.90 10.53 -9.84
C LEU A 80 -7.90 9.29 -8.95
N ILE A 81 -7.62 9.44 -7.66
CA ILE A 81 -7.87 8.37 -6.70
C ILE A 81 -9.28 8.57 -6.15
N GLU A 82 -10.08 7.51 -6.19
CA GLU A 82 -11.39 7.51 -5.56
C GLU A 82 -11.19 7.61 -4.04
N ASP A 83 -11.76 8.66 -3.43
CA ASP A 83 -11.61 8.95 -2.00
C ASP A 83 -10.13 9.07 -1.57
N ASP A 84 -9.33 9.92 -2.24
CA ASP A 84 -7.87 10.06 -1.99
C ASP A 84 -7.55 10.30 -0.50
N ASP A 85 -8.28 11.22 0.14
CA ASP A 85 -8.11 11.55 1.56
C ASP A 85 -8.50 10.37 2.48
N GLY A 86 -9.65 9.73 2.21
CA GLY A 86 -10.10 8.56 2.97
C GLY A 86 -9.21 7.34 2.76
N ALA A 87 -8.63 7.18 1.56
CA ALA A 87 -7.67 6.14 1.26
C ALA A 87 -6.37 6.37 2.03
N GLU A 88 -5.84 7.59 2.05
CA GLU A 88 -4.65 7.93 2.84
C GLU A 88 -4.84 7.62 4.32
N GLU A 89 -5.98 8.05 4.88
CA GLU A 89 -6.31 7.81 6.28
C GLU A 89 -6.44 6.30 6.60
N LYS A 90 -7.16 5.54 5.76
CA LYS A 90 -7.31 4.08 5.92
C LYS A 90 -5.96 3.38 5.89
N ILE A 91 -5.08 3.74 4.95
CA ILE A 91 -3.75 3.16 4.81
C ILE A 91 -2.89 3.49 6.04
N SER A 92 -2.87 4.75 6.46
CA SER A 92 -2.11 5.19 7.64
C SER A 92 -2.58 4.46 8.91
N ASN A 93 -3.89 4.37 9.12
CA ASN A 93 -4.48 3.65 10.25
C ASN A 93 -4.14 2.15 10.23
N PHE A 94 -4.13 1.53 9.04
CA PHE A 94 -3.71 0.16 8.89
C PHE A 94 -2.24 -0.05 9.27
N ILE A 95 -1.33 0.78 8.73
CA ILE A 95 0.10 0.71 9.01
C ILE A 95 0.38 0.95 10.50
N ARG A 96 -0.35 1.89 11.12
CA ARG A 96 -0.31 2.16 12.56
C ARG A 96 -0.73 0.93 13.38
N GLY A 97 -1.83 0.28 13.01
CA GLY A 97 -2.28 -0.94 13.67
C GLY A 97 -1.27 -2.09 13.56
N VAL A 98 -0.59 -2.22 12.41
CA VAL A 98 0.50 -3.19 12.23
C VAL A 98 1.70 -2.83 13.11
N LYS A 99 2.12 -1.55 13.13
CA LYS A 99 3.20 -1.04 13.99
C LYS A 99 2.96 -1.35 15.46
N GLU A 100 1.76 -1.08 15.98
CA GLU A 100 1.40 -1.36 17.37
C GLU A 100 1.43 -2.85 17.70
N LYS A 101 0.98 -3.70 16.78
CA LYS A 101 1.08 -5.16 16.95
C LYS A 101 2.53 -5.62 16.94
N ILE A 102 3.37 -5.14 16.03
CA ILE A 102 4.82 -5.41 16.02
C ILE A 102 5.44 -5.02 17.35
N HIS A 103 5.10 -3.83 17.87
CA HIS A 103 5.56 -3.37 19.17
C HIS A 103 5.14 -4.35 20.28
N ARG A 104 3.85 -4.69 20.37
CA ARG A 104 3.36 -5.66 21.36
C ARG A 104 4.12 -7.00 21.31
N VAL A 105 4.36 -7.53 20.12
CA VAL A 105 5.10 -8.80 19.93
C VAL A 105 6.55 -8.70 20.38
N LYS A 106 7.22 -7.57 20.10
CA LYS A 106 8.61 -7.35 20.56
C LYS A 106 8.73 -7.27 22.08
N TYR A 107 7.74 -6.69 22.75
CA TYR A 107 7.77 -6.47 24.21
C TYR A 107 7.13 -7.60 25.02
N SER A 108 6.32 -8.48 24.40
CA SER A 108 5.82 -9.68 25.05
C SER A 108 6.96 -10.69 25.24
N ARG A 109 7.55 -10.72 26.45
CA ARG A 109 8.66 -11.63 26.83
C ARG A 109 8.30 -13.12 26.90
N MET A 110 7.10 -13.53 26.47
CA MET A 110 6.66 -14.92 26.55
C MET A 110 6.80 -15.63 25.19
N ALA A 111 7.74 -16.57 25.12
CA ALA A 111 8.06 -17.34 23.91
C ALA A 111 6.85 -18.11 23.33
N SER A 112 5.88 -18.51 24.17
CA SER A 112 4.73 -19.32 23.76
C SER A 112 3.70 -18.58 22.91
N GLY A 113 3.59 -17.24 23.02
CA GLY A 113 2.64 -16.44 22.22
C GLY A 113 3.28 -15.68 21.07
N TYR A 114 4.61 -15.71 20.98
CA TYR A 114 5.38 -14.90 20.04
C TYR A 114 5.23 -15.39 18.60
N LEU A 115 5.31 -16.71 18.37
CA LEU A 115 5.13 -17.30 17.04
C LEU A 115 3.70 -17.14 16.53
N ASP A 116 2.71 -17.31 17.41
CA ASP A 116 1.30 -17.12 17.06
C ASP A 116 0.99 -15.67 16.72
N ALA A 117 1.54 -14.72 17.49
CA ALA A 117 1.37 -13.30 17.20
C ALA A 117 2.11 -12.86 15.93
N LEU A 118 3.27 -13.45 15.64
CA LEU A 118 3.97 -13.28 14.36
C LEU A 118 3.17 -13.84 13.17
N ASN A 119 2.55 -15.02 13.33
CA ASN A 119 1.69 -15.61 12.33
C ASN A 119 0.41 -14.79 12.13
N SER A 120 -0.14 -14.18 13.18
CA SER A 120 -1.29 -13.26 13.08
C SER A 120 -0.95 -11.95 12.35
N LEU A 121 0.29 -11.50 12.47
CA LEU A 121 0.79 -10.32 11.76
C LEU A 121 1.02 -10.59 10.27
N LYS A 122 1.50 -11.79 9.92
CA LYS A 122 1.65 -12.24 8.53
C LYS A 122 0.27 -12.50 7.93
N GLY A 123 -0.04 -11.86 6.79
CA GLY A 123 -1.35 -12.00 6.16
C GLY A 123 -2.44 -11.10 6.76
N GLN A 124 -2.07 -10.15 7.64
CA GLN A 124 -2.98 -9.08 8.02
C GLN A 124 -3.38 -8.31 6.77
N LYS A 125 -4.69 -8.08 6.61
CA LYS A 125 -5.28 -7.44 5.44
C LYS A 125 -6.32 -6.39 5.82
N MET A 126 -6.47 -5.38 4.97
CA MET A 126 -7.53 -4.38 5.03
C MET A 126 -8.21 -4.31 3.67
N GLN A 127 -9.53 -4.15 3.67
CA GLN A 127 -10.35 -3.84 2.49
C GLN A 127 -10.80 -2.39 2.54
N PHE A 128 -11.00 -1.78 1.38
CA PHE A 128 -11.38 -0.36 1.25
C PHE A 128 -12.89 -0.17 1.20
#